data_AF-A0A7J6VAG1-F1
#
_entry.id   AF-A0A7J6VAG1-F1
#
_cell.length_a   1.000
_cell.length_b   1.000
_cell.length_c   1.000
_cell.angle_alpha   90.00
_cell.angle_beta   90.00
_cell.angle_gamma   90.00
#
_symmetry.space_group_name_H-M   'P 1'
#
loop_
_entity.id
_entity.type
_entity.pdbx_description
1 polymer ?
#
loop_
_entity_poly.entity_id
_entity_poly.type
_entity_poly.pdbx_seq_one_letter_code
_entity_poly.pdbx_strand_id
1 'polypeptide(L)'
;YKVGCDLPGKYRVALDSDAWEFGGHGRVGHDVDHFTSPEGIPGVPETNFNGRPNSFKVLSPPRTCVVYYKVEEDLDDSYGEDFADILDPVTGAVALEESLDESVSNKKDVGPSTPDDDVGFEMGDDSDD
;
A
#
# COMPACT_ATOMS: atom_id res chain seq x y z
N TYR A 1 12.30 11.32 -7.89
CA TYR A 1 11.96 11.14 -9.32
C TYR A 1 11.12 9.88 -9.47
N LYS A 2 10.09 9.86 -10.34
CA LYS A 2 9.21 8.68 -10.54
C LYS A 2 9.75 7.83 -11.71
N VAL A 3 9.85 6.52 -11.53
CA VAL A 3 10.37 5.56 -12.51
C VAL A 3 9.36 4.43 -12.70
N GLY A 4 9.08 4.05 -13.96
CA GLY A 4 8.18 2.96 -14.29
C GLY A 4 8.85 1.59 -14.14
N CYS A 5 8.10 0.60 -13.68
CA CYS A 5 8.55 -0.78 -13.48
C CYS A 5 7.44 -1.77 -13.88
N ASP A 6 7.83 -3.01 -14.15
CA ASP A 6 6.91 -4.04 -14.61
C ASP A 6 6.17 -4.70 -13.45
N LEU A 7 6.92 -5.27 -12.49
CA LEU A 7 6.35 -6.02 -11.38
C LEU A 7 6.07 -5.10 -10.18
N PRO A 8 4.90 -5.22 -9.53
CA PRO A 8 4.64 -4.52 -8.28
C PRO A 8 5.43 -5.17 -7.12
N GLY A 9 5.65 -4.42 -6.06
CA GLY A 9 6.25 -4.87 -4.82
C GLY A 9 7.29 -3.90 -4.27
N LYS A 10 8.35 -4.46 -3.69
CA LYS A 10 9.45 -3.74 -3.03
C LYS A 10 10.73 -3.82 -3.86
N TYR A 11 11.39 -2.68 -4.03
CA TYR A 11 12.67 -2.59 -4.74
C TYR A 11 13.76 -2.06 -3.82
N ARG A 12 14.99 -2.58 -3.99
CA ARG A 12 16.21 -2.13 -3.31
C ARG A 12 17.33 -1.87 -4.30
N VAL A 13 18.35 -1.15 -3.85
CA VAL A 13 19.53 -0.83 -4.67
C VAL A 13 20.37 -2.09 -4.85
N ALA A 14 20.63 -2.45 -6.11
CA ALA A 14 21.56 -3.52 -6.48
C ALA A 14 22.99 -2.99 -6.75
N LEU A 15 23.07 -1.78 -7.34
CA LEU A 15 24.34 -1.12 -7.65
C LEU A 15 24.14 0.39 -7.58
N ASP A 16 25.08 1.10 -6.99
CA ASP A 16 25.05 2.56 -6.85
C ASP A 16 26.44 3.14 -7.12
N SER A 17 26.56 3.95 -8.17
CA SER A 17 27.83 4.63 -8.50
C SER A 17 28.18 5.77 -7.54
N ASP A 18 27.23 6.26 -6.75
CA ASP A 18 27.48 7.32 -5.75
C ASP A 18 27.97 6.74 -4.42
N ALA A 19 28.11 5.43 -4.27
CA ALA A 19 28.63 4.84 -3.03
C ALA A 19 30.08 5.28 -2.76
N TRP A 20 30.46 5.29 -1.48
CA TRP A 20 31.80 5.71 -1.04
C TRP A 20 32.90 4.84 -1.67
N GLU A 21 32.62 3.56 -1.87
CA GLU A 21 33.55 2.58 -2.46
C GLU A 21 33.91 2.91 -3.92
N PHE A 22 33.04 3.63 -4.63
CA PHE A 22 33.27 4.08 -6.01
C PHE A 22 33.71 5.55 -6.09
N GLY A 23 34.02 6.18 -4.95
CA GLY A 23 34.42 7.59 -4.87
C GLY A 23 33.25 8.58 -5.01
N GLY A 24 32.01 8.12 -4.81
CA GLY A 24 30.83 8.98 -4.75
C GLY A 24 30.60 9.60 -3.37
N HIS A 25 29.50 10.34 -3.22
CA HIS A 25 29.18 11.08 -1.99
C HIS A 25 28.37 10.28 -0.96
N GLY A 26 27.92 9.07 -1.32
CA GLY A 26 27.10 8.17 -0.53
C GLY A 26 25.73 8.74 -0.17
N ARG A 27 25.07 9.42 -1.11
CA ARG A 27 23.76 10.04 -0.85
C ARG A 27 22.60 9.07 -1.04
N VAL A 28 22.82 7.99 -1.79
CA VAL A 28 21.80 6.98 -2.05
C VAL A 28 21.84 5.94 -0.93
N GLY A 29 20.72 5.76 -0.23
CA GLY A 29 20.61 4.76 0.85
C GLY A 29 20.41 3.36 0.28
N HIS A 30 21.27 2.41 0.68
CA HIS A 30 21.22 1.03 0.19
C HIS A 30 20.14 0.19 0.90
N ASP A 31 19.82 0.53 2.15
CA ASP A 31 18.81 -0.15 2.97
C ASP A 31 17.38 0.40 2.79
N VAL A 32 17.17 1.31 1.84
CA VAL A 32 15.88 1.98 1.65
C VAL A 32 14.95 1.12 0.78
N ASP A 33 13.76 0.85 1.33
CA ASP A 33 12.69 0.16 0.61
C ASP A 33 11.93 1.12 -0.31
N HIS A 34 11.87 0.76 -1.59
CA HIS A 34 11.14 1.51 -2.61
C HIS A 34 9.88 0.74 -3.00
N PHE A 35 8.73 1.17 -2.49
CA PHE A 35 7.45 0.56 -2.80
C PHE A 35 6.87 1.08 -4.11
N THR A 36 6.29 0.17 -4.90
CA THR A 36 5.60 0.51 -6.14
C THR A 36 4.18 1.00 -5.89
N SER A 37 3.72 1.94 -6.70
CA SER A 37 2.32 2.32 -6.85
C SER A 37 1.79 1.81 -8.20
N PRO A 38 0.56 1.29 -8.26
CA PRO A 38 -0.08 0.92 -9.52
C PRO A 38 -0.34 2.17 -10.36
N GLU A 39 -0.09 2.08 -11.67
CA GLU A 39 -0.29 3.17 -12.62
C GLU A 39 -1.27 2.73 -13.70
N GLY A 40 -2.45 3.33 -13.70
CA GLY A 40 -3.46 3.08 -14.73
C GLY A 40 -4.11 1.70 -14.67
N ILE A 41 -4.60 1.25 -15.82
CA ILE A 41 -5.22 -0.06 -16.02
C ILE A 41 -4.22 -0.94 -16.78
N PRO A 42 -3.86 -2.11 -16.25
CA PRO A 42 -2.97 -3.05 -16.96
C PRO A 42 -3.51 -3.35 -18.38
N GLY A 43 -2.68 -3.10 -19.39
CA GLY A 43 -3.04 -3.31 -20.80
C GLY A 43 -3.56 -2.07 -21.55
N VAL A 44 -3.77 -0.93 -20.87
CA VAL A 44 -4.15 0.34 -21.51
C VAL A 44 -2.98 1.34 -21.41
N PRO A 45 -2.11 1.41 -22.43
CA PRO A 45 -0.84 2.13 -22.37
C PRO A 45 -0.99 3.64 -22.15
N GLU A 46 -2.12 4.25 -22.52
CA GLU A 46 -2.38 5.68 -22.30
C GLU A 46 -2.51 6.05 -20.81
N THR A 47 -2.88 5.06 -19.96
CA THR A 47 -3.05 5.27 -18.52
C THR A 47 -1.81 4.91 -17.71
N ASN A 48 -0.82 4.30 -18.35
CA ASN A 48 0.40 3.79 -17.71
C ASN A 48 1.45 4.89 -17.53
N PHE A 49 2.37 4.70 -16.58
CA PHE A 49 3.52 5.59 -16.44
C PHE A 49 4.65 5.17 -17.39
N ASN A 50 4.92 5.96 -18.42
CA ASN A 50 5.91 5.66 -19.47
C ASN A 50 5.70 4.27 -20.10
N GLY A 51 4.44 3.84 -20.28
CA GLY A 51 4.10 2.52 -20.82
C GLY A 51 4.29 1.36 -19.84
N ARG A 52 4.56 1.62 -18.56
CA ARG A 52 4.73 0.61 -17.51
C ARG A 52 3.55 0.60 -16.53
N PRO A 53 3.09 -0.58 -16.07
CA PRO A 53 1.90 -0.72 -15.23
C PRO A 53 2.13 -0.29 -13.77
N ASN A 54 3.37 -0.15 -13.32
CA ASN A 54 3.72 0.23 -11.95
C ASN A 54 4.79 1.31 -11.97
N SER A 55 4.92 2.08 -10.89
CA SER A 55 6.03 3.02 -10.71
C SER A 55 6.48 3.12 -9.27
N PHE A 56 7.71 3.56 -9.03
CA PHE A 56 8.20 3.91 -7.69
C PHE A 56 9.02 5.21 -7.72
N LYS A 57 9.23 5.81 -6.56
CA LYS A 57 9.96 7.09 -6.42
C LYS A 57 11.36 6.85 -5.89
N VAL A 58 12.36 7.45 -6.53
CA VAL A 58 13.79 7.33 -6.18
C VAL A 58 14.46 8.68 -5.92
N LEU A 59 15.56 8.68 -5.18
CA LEU A 59 16.53 9.77 -5.12
C LEU A 59 17.53 9.62 -6.28
N SER A 60 17.69 10.65 -7.11
CA SER A 60 18.64 10.65 -8.23
C SER A 60 19.52 11.90 -8.18
N PRO A 61 20.66 11.87 -7.47
CA PRO A 61 21.63 12.95 -7.49
C PRO A 61 22.21 13.16 -8.91
N PRO A 62 22.85 14.31 -9.19
CA PRO A 62 23.43 14.57 -10.50
C PRO A 62 24.62 13.64 -10.77
N ARG A 63 24.72 13.16 -12.03
CA ARG A 63 25.81 12.28 -12.52
C ARG A 63 25.95 10.96 -11.75
N THR A 64 24.84 10.37 -11.31
CA THR A 64 24.84 9.04 -10.69
C THR A 64 24.09 8.05 -11.57
N CYS A 65 24.46 6.77 -11.50
CA CYS A 65 23.68 5.66 -12.02
C CYS A 65 23.39 4.67 -10.89
N VAL A 66 22.11 4.33 -10.72
CA VAL A 66 21.62 3.44 -9.66
C VAL A 66 20.78 2.35 -10.30
N VAL A 67 21.06 1.10 -9.97
CA VAL A 67 20.34 -0.08 -10.43
C VAL A 67 19.49 -0.60 -9.28
N TYR A 68 18.24 -0.94 -9.57
CA TYR A 68 17.31 -1.48 -8.58
C TYR A 68 16.91 -2.91 -8.94
N TYR A 69 16.70 -3.74 -7.92
CA TYR A 69 16.17 -5.10 -8.06
C TYR A 69 14.89 -5.25 -7.24
N LYS A 70 13.98 -6.11 -7.70
CA LYS A 70 12.78 -6.49 -6.93
C LYS A 70 13.20 -7.44 -5.83
N VAL A 71 12.85 -7.11 -4.60
CA VAL A 71 13.00 -8.00 -3.46
C VAL A 71 11.94 -9.09 -3.56
N GLU A 72 12.36 -10.34 -3.45
CA GLU A 72 11.45 -11.47 -3.28
C GLU A 72 10.97 -11.45 -1.84
N GLU A 73 9.67 -11.24 -1.66
CA GLU A 73 9.00 -11.38 -0.38
C GLU A 73 8.34 -12.74 -0.41
N ASP A 74 9.13 -13.76 -0.07
CA ASP A 74 8.56 -15.08 0.15
C ASP A 74 7.72 -15.01 1.44
N LEU A 75 6.50 -15.53 1.36
CA LEU A 75 5.55 -15.58 2.48
C LEU A 75 5.98 -16.70 3.43
N ASP A 76 7.14 -16.56 4.06
CA ASP A 76 7.76 -17.63 4.81
C ASP A 76 7.14 -17.72 6.22
N ASP A 77 6.15 -18.60 6.31
CA ASP A 77 6.05 -19.68 7.30
C ASP A 77 5.75 -19.38 8.78
N SER A 78 5.32 -18.17 9.16
CA SER A 78 4.85 -17.91 10.54
C SER A 78 3.35 -18.16 10.78
N TYR A 79 2.55 -18.49 9.77
CA TYR A 79 1.11 -18.76 9.93
C TYR A 79 0.76 -20.25 9.97
N GLY A 80 1.74 -21.14 10.20
CA GLY A 80 1.59 -22.60 10.06
C GLY A 80 1.78 -23.45 11.32
N GLU A 81 2.39 -22.96 12.39
CA GLU A 81 2.69 -23.79 13.58
C GLU A 81 1.61 -23.69 14.67
N ASP A 82 0.69 -22.71 14.58
CA ASP A 82 -0.23 -22.39 15.68
C ASP A 82 -1.63 -23.03 15.54
N PHE A 83 -1.95 -23.62 14.38
CA PHE A 83 -3.27 -24.22 14.11
C PHE A 83 -3.30 -25.75 14.26
N ALA A 84 -2.15 -26.41 14.38
CA ALA A 84 -2.07 -27.87 14.48
C ALA A 84 -2.57 -28.40 15.83
N ASP A 85 -2.62 -27.57 16.87
CA ASP A 85 -3.08 -27.97 18.21
C ASP A 85 -4.61 -27.86 18.41
N ILE A 86 -5.37 -27.43 17.40
CA ILE A 86 -6.84 -27.34 17.47
C ILE A 86 -7.52 -28.61 16.91
N LEU A 87 -6.78 -29.48 16.21
CA LEU A 87 -7.32 -30.72 15.64
C LEU A 87 -7.09 -31.90 16.60
N ASP A 88 -8.11 -32.25 17.36
CA ASP A 88 -8.14 -33.47 18.16
C ASP A 88 -8.08 -34.69 17.21
N PRO A 89 -7.00 -35.51 17.23
CA PRO A 89 -6.72 -36.51 16.19
C PRO A 89 -7.69 -37.70 16.18
N VAL A 90 -8.69 -37.71 17.08
CA VAL A 90 -9.62 -38.83 17.24
C VAL A 90 -11.02 -38.56 16.66
N THR A 91 -11.39 -37.31 16.33
CA THR A 91 -12.75 -37.00 15.86
C THR A 91 -12.86 -36.09 14.63
N GLY A 92 -11.81 -35.36 14.22
CA GLY A 92 -11.83 -34.57 12.98
C GLY A 92 -12.95 -33.50 12.91
N ALA A 93 -13.36 -32.95 14.06
CA ALA A 93 -14.39 -31.91 14.12
C ALA A 93 -13.80 -30.56 14.55
N VAL A 94 -14.26 -29.49 13.92
CA VAL A 94 -13.99 -28.10 14.32
C VAL A 94 -14.81 -27.75 15.56
N ALA A 95 -14.17 -27.35 16.66
CA ALA A 95 -14.86 -26.74 17.79
C ALA A 95 -15.23 -25.29 17.41
N LEU A 96 -16.45 -25.11 16.88
CA LEU A 96 -17.08 -23.80 16.79
C LEU A 96 -17.57 -23.44 18.19
N GLU A 97 -16.85 -22.58 18.91
CA GLU A 97 -17.47 -21.85 20.02
C GLU A 97 -18.43 -20.81 19.44
N GLU A 98 -19.71 -21.18 19.47
CA GLU A 98 -20.84 -20.34 19.17
C GLU A 98 -21.09 -19.42 20.39
N SER A 99 -20.45 -18.25 20.44
CA SER A 99 -20.85 -17.22 21.41
C SER A 99 -22.00 -16.39 20.83
N LEU A 100 -23.21 -16.94 20.91
CA LEU A 100 -24.46 -16.18 20.86
C LEU A 100 -24.59 -15.37 22.15
N ASP A 101 -24.48 -14.04 22.05
CA ASP A 101 -25.10 -13.14 23.03
C ASP A 101 -26.14 -12.30 22.30
N GLU A 102 -27.40 -12.75 22.40
CA GLU A 102 -28.57 -11.99 21.99
C GLU A 102 -29.40 -11.68 23.24
N SER A 103 -29.39 -10.41 23.68
CA SER A 103 -30.38 -9.87 24.62
C SER A 103 -31.16 -8.70 24.00
N VAL A 104 -32.09 -9.09 23.14
CA VAL A 104 -33.49 -8.62 22.97
C VAL A 104 -33.90 -7.22 23.47
N SER A 105 -34.37 -6.44 22.49
CA SER A 105 -35.50 -5.49 22.49
C SER A 105 -35.35 -4.09 23.09
N ASN A 106 -35.45 -3.08 22.21
CA ASN A 106 -36.69 -2.31 22.15
C ASN A 106 -36.92 -1.74 20.75
N LYS A 107 -38.11 -2.05 20.21
CA LYS A 107 -38.63 -1.47 18.98
C LYS A 107 -38.90 0.02 19.19
N LYS A 108 -38.60 0.84 18.19
CA LYS A 108 -39.54 1.85 17.67
C LYS A 108 -39.16 2.14 16.22
N ASP A 109 -40.08 1.77 15.35
CA ASP A 109 -40.20 2.26 13.99
C ASP A 109 -40.14 3.79 13.97
N VAL A 110 -39.53 4.36 12.91
CA VAL A 110 -40.10 5.44 12.10
C VAL A 110 -39.20 5.57 10.85
N GLY A 111 -39.80 5.34 9.68
CA GLY A 111 -39.22 5.61 8.38
C GLY A 111 -39.16 7.12 8.05
N PRO A 112 -38.93 7.49 6.78
CA PRO A 112 -37.79 8.32 6.40
C PRO A 112 -38.14 9.80 6.25
N SER A 113 -37.16 10.68 6.48
CA SER A 113 -37.23 12.07 6.06
C SER A 113 -35.82 12.70 5.98
N THR A 114 -35.37 12.97 4.75
CA THR A 114 -34.57 14.17 4.44
C THR A 114 -35.49 15.40 4.57
N PRO A 115 -35.02 16.56 5.04
CA PRO A 115 -34.42 17.54 4.11
C PRO A 115 -33.28 18.40 4.71
N ASP A 116 -32.52 18.99 3.77
CA ASP A 116 -31.79 20.26 3.76
C ASP A 116 -31.50 20.99 5.08
N ASP A 117 -30.21 21.28 5.33
CA ASP A 117 -29.81 22.51 6.03
C ASP A 117 -28.47 23.04 5.51
N ASP A 118 -28.55 24.28 5.02
CA ASP A 118 -27.51 25.19 4.59
C ASP A 118 -26.32 25.28 5.58
N VAL A 119 -25.12 24.97 5.09
CA VAL A 119 -23.89 25.52 5.68
C VAL A 119 -23.51 26.77 4.88
N GLY A 120 -24.02 27.91 5.36
CA GLY A 120 -23.62 29.23 4.92
C GLY A 120 -22.12 29.45 5.12
N PHE A 121 -21.40 29.63 4.02
CA PHE A 121 -20.04 30.16 4.03
C PHE A 121 -20.12 31.60 3.51
N GLU A 122 -20.16 32.57 4.42
CA GLU A 122 -19.94 33.98 4.10
C GLU A 122 -18.50 34.14 3.60
N MET A 123 -18.29 34.29 2.29
CA MET A 123 -17.12 34.98 1.76
C MET A 123 -17.47 36.46 1.68
N GLY A 124 -16.86 37.24 2.57
CA GLY A 124 -16.89 38.69 2.48
C GLY A 124 -16.20 39.16 1.20
N ASP A 125 -16.87 40.08 0.51
CA ASP A 125 -16.31 40.91 -0.54
C ASP A 125 -15.30 41.87 0.09
N ASP A 126 -14.01 41.72 -0.24
CA ASP A 126 -13.03 42.80 -0.13
C ASP A 126 -12.54 43.13 -1.53
N SER A 127 -13.07 44.23 -2.04
CA SER A 127 -12.62 44.95 -3.23
C SER A 127 -11.28 45.62 -2.94
N ASP A 128 -10.22 45.25 -3.68
CA ASP A 128 -9.01 46.06 -3.78
C ASP A 128 -9.14 47.00 -4.99
N ASP A 129 -9.06 48.30 -4.71
CA ASP A 129 -8.96 49.45 -5.62
C ASP A 129 -7.70 49.45 -6.49
#